data_AF-A0A5K1G6I9-F1
#
_entry.id   AF-A0A5K1G6I9-F1
#
_cell.length_a   1.000
_cell.length_b   1.000
_cell.length_c   1.000
_cell.angle_alpha   90.00
_cell.angle_beta   90.00
_cell.angle_gamma   90.00
#
_symmetry.space_group_name_H-M   'P 1'
#
loop_
_entity.id
_entity.type
_entity.pdbx_description
1 polymer ?
#
loop_
_entity_poly.entity_id
_entity_poly.type
_entity_poly.pdbx_seq_one_letter_code
_entity_poly.pdbx_strand_id
1 'polypeptide(L)' 'ALTEISPGKDSENPLSGDQIRQRFLQFYASRSHAILPSASLVPDDPTVLLTIAGMLQFKPIFLGQ' A
#
# COMPACT_ATOMS: atom_id res chain seq x y z
N ALA A 1 -5.18 13.47 39.99
CA ALA A 1 -4.59 14.11 38.80
C ALA A 1 -5.23 13.46 37.58
N LEU A 2 -6.12 14.19 36.90
CA LEU A 2 -6.78 13.72 35.68
C LEU A 2 -5.78 13.91 34.54
N THR A 3 -5.34 12.81 33.95
CA THR A 3 -4.46 12.85 32.77
C THR A 3 -5.27 13.44 31.63
N GLU A 4 -4.93 14.64 31.19
CA GLU A 4 -5.54 15.27 30.02
C GLU A 4 -5.24 14.40 28.80
N ILE A 5 -6.29 13.76 28.28
CA ILE A 5 -6.26 13.13 26.97
C ILE A 5 -6.33 14.29 25.98
N SER A 6 -5.17 14.80 25.57
CA SER A 6 -5.08 15.78 24.50
C SER A 6 -5.71 15.16 23.25
N PRO A 7 -6.78 15.75 22.67
CA PRO A 7 -7.31 15.25 21.40
C PRO A 7 -6.22 15.42 20.35
N GLY A 8 -5.79 14.29 19.78
CA GLY A 8 -4.77 14.25 18.74
C GLY A 8 -5.09 15.28 17.65
N LYS A 9 -4.13 16.14 17.37
CA LYS A 9 -4.19 17.22 16.37
C LYS A 9 -4.15 16.63 14.95
N ASP A 10 -5.15 15.83 14.60
CA ASP A 10 -5.37 15.28 13.26
C ASP A 10 -6.55 15.96 12.54
N SER A 11 -7.30 16.83 13.22
CA SER A 11 -8.41 17.57 12.63
C SER A 11 -7.96 18.96 12.18
N GLU A 12 -7.71 19.14 10.88
CA GLU A 12 -8.12 20.35 10.11
C GLU A 12 -7.61 20.40 8.66
N ASN A 13 -6.83 19.44 8.17
CA ASN A 13 -6.47 19.39 6.73
C ASN A 13 -6.71 18.00 6.13
N PRO A 14 -7.32 17.89 4.94
CA PRO A 14 -7.44 16.62 4.25
C PRO A 14 -6.05 16.05 3.96
N LEU A 15 -5.86 14.77 4.21
CA LEU A 15 -4.61 14.08 3.93
C LEU A 15 -4.31 14.13 2.43
N SER A 16 -3.06 14.38 2.07
CA SER A 16 -2.62 14.21 0.68
C SER A 16 -2.67 12.75 0.26
N GLY A 17 -2.79 12.48 -1.05
CA GLY A 17 -2.73 11.10 -1.57
C GLY A 17 -1.44 10.38 -1.15
N ASP A 18 -0.33 11.10 -1.06
CA ASP A 18 0.94 10.56 -0.58
C ASP A 18 0.89 10.19 0.91
N GLN A 19 0.28 11.02 1.75
CA GLN A 19 0.10 10.72 3.17
C GLN A 19 -0.80 9.49 3.38
N ILE A 20 -1.89 9.37 2.62
CA ILE A 20 -2.78 8.19 2.67
C ILE A 20 -2.01 6.94 2.25
N ARG A 21 -1.25 6.99 1.16
CA ARG A 21 -0.41 5.87 0.69
C ARG A 21 0.60 5.45 1.74
N GLN A 22 1.31 6.39 2.34
CA GLN A 22 2.29 6.10 3.39
C GLN A 22 1.65 5.46 4.62
N ARG A 23 0.50 5.98 5.10
CA ARG A 23 -0.22 5.39 6.24
C ARG A 23 -0.63 3.94 5.98
N PHE A 24 -1.13 3.64 4.77
CA PHE A 24 -1.50 2.27 4.39
C PHE A 24 -0.29 1.33 4.38
N LEU A 25 0.81 1.73 3.75
CA LEU A 25 2.03 0.91 3.66
C LEU A 25 2.63 0.63 5.05
N GLN A 26 2.69 1.65 5.91
CA GLN A 26 3.24 1.51 7.26
C GLN A 26 2.39 0.60 8.16
N PHE A 27 1.07 0.63 8.01
CA PHE A 27 0.16 -0.25 8.76
C PHE A 27 0.48 -1.74 8.51
N TYR A 28 0.71 -2.13 7.26
CA TYR A 28 1.07 -3.52 6.93
C TYR A 28 2.53 -3.84 7.24
N ALA A 29 3.45 -2.90 7.04
CA ALA A 29 4.85 -3.07 7.40
C ALA A 29 5.05 -3.38 8.89
N SER A 30 4.32 -2.69 9.78
CA SER A 30 4.33 -2.99 11.22
C SER A 30 3.81 -4.39 11.59
N ARG A 31 3.18 -5.09 10.65
CA ARG A 31 2.71 -6.49 10.77
C ARG A 31 3.55 -7.45 9.94
N SER A 32 4.82 -7.11 9.73
CA SER A 32 5.79 -7.95 9.00
C SER A 32 5.47 -8.20 7.52
N HIS A 33 4.68 -7.33 6.88
CA HIS A 33 4.51 -7.38 5.42
C HIS A 33 5.59 -6.55 4.73
N ALA A 34 6.22 -7.09 3.69
CA ALA A 34 7.20 -6.35 2.91
C ALA A 34 6.53 -5.25 2.07
N ILE A 35 7.09 -4.04 2.09
CA ILE A 35 6.72 -2.99 1.14
C ILE A 35 7.47 -3.26 -0.15
N LEU A 36 6.75 -3.62 -1.21
CA LEU A 36 7.31 -3.84 -2.53
C LEU A 36 6.99 -2.65 -3.45
N PRO A 37 7.89 -2.29 -4.37
CA PRO A 37 7.62 -1.26 -5.37
C PRO A 37 6.44 -1.68 -6.26
N SER A 38 5.76 -0.69 -6.85
CA SER A 38 4.73 -0.98 -7.86
C SER A 38 5.37 -1.67 -9.07
N ALA A 39 4.65 -2.65 -9.63
CA ALA A 39 5.00 -3.21 -10.92
C ALA A 39 4.88 -2.16 -12.04
N SER A 40 5.57 -2.43 -13.15
CA SER A 40 5.44 -1.66 -14.39
C SER A 40 3.98 -1.60 -14.86
N LEU A 41 3.57 -0.49 -15.46
CA LEU A 41 2.27 -0.38 -16.12
C LEU A 41 2.17 -1.33 -17.33
N VAL A 42 3.29 -1.58 -18.01
CA VAL A 42 3.41 -2.57 -19.09
C VAL A 42 3.94 -3.88 -18.48
N PRO A 43 3.13 -4.94 -18.42
CA PRO A 43 3.51 -6.20 -17.78
C PRO A 43 4.37 -7.08 -18.70
N ASP A 44 5.13 -8.01 -18.11
CA ASP A 44 5.87 -9.05 -18.85
C ASP A 44 4.94 -10.18 -19.35
N ASP A 45 3.75 -10.32 -18.74
CA ASP A 45 2.75 -11.31 -19.12
C ASP A 45 2.12 -10.95 -20.48
N PRO A 46 2.32 -11.77 -21.53
CA PRO A 46 1.83 -11.45 -22.88
C PRO A 46 0.31 -11.61 -23.03
N THR A 47 -0.39 -12.12 -22.00
CA THR A 47 -1.85 -12.34 -22.03
C THR A 47 -2.67 -11.12 -21.63
N VAL A 48 -2.01 -10.06 -21.14
CA VAL A 48 -2.65 -8.82 -20.67
C VAL A 48 -1.99 -7.60 -21.29
N LEU A 49 -2.77 -6.56 -21.59
CA LEU A 49 -2.25 -5.35 -22.22
C LEU A 49 -1.57 -4.39 -21.23
N LEU A 50 -2.09 -4.30 -20.00
CA LEU A 50 -1.63 -3.40 -18.95
C LEU A 50 -1.75 -4.06 -17.58
N THR A 51 -1.00 -3.57 -16.60
CA THR A 51 -1.16 -3.97 -15.19
C THR A 51 -2.48 -3.45 -14.63
N ILE A 52 -3.49 -4.31 -14.59
CA ILE A 52 -4.86 -3.99 -14.16
C ILE A 52 -5.08 -4.12 -12.64
N ALA A 53 -4.19 -4.82 -11.93
CA ALA A 53 -4.33 -5.11 -10.51
C ALA A 53 -2.98 -5.32 -9.82
N GLY A 54 -2.90 -4.96 -8.54
CA GLY A 54 -1.67 -5.13 -7.74
C GLY A 54 -1.24 -6.58 -7.52
N MET A 55 -2.17 -7.55 -7.66
CA MET A 55 -1.87 -8.97 -7.51
C MET A 55 -1.17 -9.59 -8.73
N LEU A 56 -1.23 -8.92 -9.89
CA LEU A 56 -0.79 -9.48 -11.16
C LEU A 56 0.70 -9.84 -11.16
N GLN A 57 1.54 -9.01 -10.54
CA GLN A 57 3.00 -9.27 -10.41
C GLN A 57 3.34 -10.53 -9.60
N PHE A 58 2.38 -11.08 -8.84
CA PHE A 58 2.55 -12.29 -8.04
C PHE A 58 1.95 -13.54 -8.71
N LYS A 59 1.38 -13.41 -9.92
CA LYS A 59 0.79 -14.51 -10.67
C LYS A 59 1.73 -15.73 -10.80
N PRO A 60 3.03 -15.59 -11.14
CA PRO A 60 3.95 -16.75 -11.21
C PRO A 60 4.08 -17.47 -9.87
N ILE A 61 4.20 -16.72 -8.76
CA ILE A 61 4.33 -17.26 -7.40
C ILE A 61 3.08 -18.08 -7.03
N PHE A 62 1.88 -17.54 -7.28
CA PHE A 62 0.63 -18.26 -7.00
C PHE A 62 0.43 -19.51 -7.85
N LEU A 63 1.07 -19.56 -9.03
CA LEU A 63 1.04 -20.72 -9.93
C LEU A 63 2.22 -21.68 -9.73
N GLY A 64 3.14 -21.39 -8.80
CA GLY A 64 4.31 -22.22 -8.53
C GLY A 64 5.36 -22.23 -9.64
N GLN A 65 5.44 -21.16 -10.43
CA GLN A 65 6.44 -20.95 -11.48
C GLN A 65 7.69 -20.27 -10.96
#